data_AF-A0A941BBQ8-F1
#
_entry.id   AF-A0A941BBQ8-F1
#
_cell.length_a   1.000
_cell.length_b   1.000
_cell.length_c   1.000
_cell.angle_alpha   90.00
_cell.angle_beta   90.00
_cell.angle_gamma   90.00
#
_symmetry.space_group_name_H-M   'P 1'
#
loop_
_entity.id
_entity.type
_entity.pdbx_description
1 polymer ?
#
loop_
_entity_poly.entity_id
_entity_poly.type
_entity_poly.pdbx_seq_one_letter_code
_entity_poly.pdbx_strand_id
1 'polypeptide(L)'
;MTRTLIALAASLACFSALAATGPSTTTTPYLVPTAAGVELTSVLTVGDTADNGYQMVGIPDGMGVVDNRDGTFTLFMNHELGNTLGSVRAHGSVGAFVSQWRIRASDLKVLEGRDMVQSGADVMMFDGSTWVSGTAAFGRLCSANLAPVSAFYNPASGKGYKGSIFMNGEEAGAEGRAFAWVGAKGKSPAQVWQLPDLGRASWENQVANPVAQDKTVVVGTDDTSTNGQVYVYVGDKQSSGSAIERAGLVGGKLYAVKANGNQSEDASDLPFGASADGRFTLVEVTASARGTGAALNSATIAAGGTNFMRPEDAAWNPRDPQALFLATTASITGRSRIWELRFDDLSQPELGGTIRVAGDGNNGFKMADNLTVDQRSGHVIFQEDVGNDARLGKVWGLNPATGALVELAAHDADRFVTGGSNFLTQDEESSGVIDVSDVLKKNGYDTKAHRYYLLVTQAHYGIPGELVEGGQLQLMKVPSALVK
;
A
#
# COMPACT_ATOMS: atom_id res chain seq x y z
N MET A 1 21.55 -5.91 -65.01
CA MET A 1 22.00 -5.89 -63.59
C MET A 1 20.82 -5.49 -62.73
N THR A 2 20.08 -6.46 -62.24
CA THR A 2 18.87 -6.27 -61.42
C THR A 2 19.26 -6.65 -60.00
N ARG A 3 19.35 -5.67 -59.10
CA ARG A 3 19.65 -5.90 -57.68
C ARG A 3 18.35 -6.29 -56.97
N THR A 4 18.26 -7.56 -56.58
CA THR A 4 17.21 -8.06 -55.70
C THR A 4 17.51 -7.61 -54.27
N LEU A 5 16.66 -6.75 -53.71
CA LEU A 5 16.63 -6.47 -52.27
C LEU A 5 16.00 -7.66 -51.56
N ILE A 6 16.78 -8.35 -50.72
CA ILE A 6 16.26 -9.32 -49.76
C ILE A 6 15.84 -8.53 -48.52
N ALA A 7 14.53 -8.43 -48.30
CA ALA A 7 13.97 -7.93 -47.05
C ALA A 7 14.20 -8.99 -45.96
N LEU A 8 15.00 -8.64 -44.96
CA LEU A 8 15.20 -9.47 -43.77
C LEU A 8 13.98 -9.25 -42.86
N ALA A 9 13.08 -10.24 -42.80
CA ALA A 9 12.00 -10.24 -41.83
C ALA A 9 12.62 -10.48 -40.44
N ALA A 10 12.61 -9.44 -39.59
CA ALA A 10 12.93 -9.60 -38.18
C ALA A 10 11.77 -10.35 -37.50
N SER A 11 11.98 -11.64 -37.23
CA SER A 11 11.11 -12.41 -36.35
C SER A 11 11.21 -11.83 -34.94
N LEU A 12 10.14 -11.19 -34.45
CA LEU A 12 9.96 -10.97 -33.02
C LEU A 12 9.86 -12.35 -32.35
N ALA A 13 10.96 -12.82 -31.78
CA ALA A 13 10.90 -13.88 -30.80
C ALA A 13 10.28 -13.28 -29.52
N CYS A 14 9.06 -13.69 -29.18
CA CYS A 14 8.53 -13.54 -27.83
C CYS A 14 9.46 -14.35 -26.91
N PHE A 15 10.40 -13.68 -26.24
CA PHE A 15 11.12 -14.29 -25.14
C PHE A 15 10.15 -14.37 -23.96
N SER A 16 9.51 -15.51 -23.76
CA SER A 16 8.87 -15.79 -22.47
C SER A 16 9.99 -15.96 -21.45
N ALA A 17 10.16 -14.95 -20.58
CA ALA A 17 10.93 -15.15 -19.37
C ALA A 17 10.27 -16.29 -18.58
N LEU A 18 11.05 -17.28 -18.13
CA LEU A 18 10.50 -18.37 -17.32
C LEU A 18 10.00 -17.77 -15.99
N ALA A 19 8.70 -17.91 -15.73
CA ALA A 19 8.13 -17.66 -14.41
C ALA A 19 8.76 -18.65 -13.41
N ALA A 20 9.35 -18.14 -12.32
CA ALA A 20 10.02 -18.97 -11.33
C ALA A 20 9.09 -19.29 -10.15
N THR A 21 9.24 -20.49 -9.58
CA THR A 21 8.53 -20.91 -8.37
C THR A 21 9.52 -20.99 -7.22
N GLY A 22 9.28 -20.19 -6.18
CA GLY A 22 10.10 -20.16 -4.98
C GLY A 22 9.99 -21.46 -4.16
N PRO A 23 10.92 -21.71 -3.23
CA PRO A 23 11.04 -23.00 -2.54
C PRO A 23 10.00 -23.24 -1.43
N SER A 24 9.03 -22.33 -1.26
CA SER A 24 7.96 -22.42 -0.26
C SER A 24 6.57 -22.54 -0.89
N THR A 25 6.48 -22.68 -2.21
CA THR A 25 5.21 -22.90 -2.93
C THR A 25 5.42 -23.86 -4.09
N THR A 26 4.37 -24.54 -4.54
CA THR A 26 4.36 -25.33 -5.78
C THR A 26 3.61 -24.64 -6.91
N THR A 27 3.01 -23.48 -6.64
CA THR A 27 2.16 -22.75 -7.58
C THR A 27 3.01 -21.77 -8.37
N THR A 28 2.82 -21.71 -9.68
CA THR A 28 3.48 -20.70 -10.52
C THR A 28 2.93 -19.30 -10.21
N PRO A 29 3.66 -18.23 -10.55
CA PRO A 29 3.17 -16.84 -10.47
C PRO A 29 1.76 -16.65 -11.03
N TYR A 30 0.93 -15.89 -10.30
CA TYR A 30 -0.39 -15.43 -10.73
C TYR A 30 -0.31 -14.21 -11.65
N LEU A 31 0.79 -13.46 -11.58
CA LEU A 31 1.13 -12.43 -12.55
C LEU A 31 2.17 -12.95 -13.54
N VAL A 32 2.04 -12.54 -14.79
CA VAL A 32 2.98 -12.84 -15.87
C VAL A 32 3.61 -11.55 -16.40
N PRO A 33 4.89 -11.59 -16.81
CA PRO A 33 5.56 -10.40 -17.33
C PRO A 33 4.97 -9.97 -18.68
N THR A 34 4.80 -8.67 -18.88
CA THR A 34 4.34 -8.09 -20.15
C THR A 34 5.39 -7.19 -20.82
N ALA A 35 6.44 -6.81 -20.09
CA ALA A 35 7.62 -6.14 -20.64
C ALA A 35 8.87 -7.03 -20.69
N ALA A 36 9.72 -6.78 -21.68
CA ALA A 36 10.95 -7.54 -21.88
C ALA A 36 11.92 -7.39 -20.69
N GLY A 37 12.38 -8.53 -20.18
CA GLY A 37 13.31 -8.61 -19.05
C GLY A 37 12.65 -8.48 -17.67
N VAL A 38 11.33 -8.28 -17.60
CA VAL A 38 10.58 -8.46 -16.35
C VAL A 38 10.46 -9.96 -16.06
N GLU A 39 10.67 -10.33 -14.79
CA GLU A 39 10.59 -11.71 -14.30
C GLU A 39 9.75 -11.74 -13.02
N LEU A 40 8.88 -12.75 -12.88
CA LEU A 40 8.06 -12.97 -11.70
C LEU A 40 8.48 -14.27 -11.01
N THR A 41 8.54 -14.25 -9.67
CA THR A 41 8.80 -15.41 -8.83
C THR A 41 7.72 -15.53 -7.75
N SER A 42 6.99 -16.64 -7.69
CA SER A 42 6.03 -16.89 -6.60
C SER A 42 6.79 -17.27 -5.33
N VAL A 43 6.36 -16.76 -4.18
CA VAL A 43 7.04 -16.97 -2.89
C VAL A 43 6.19 -17.83 -1.96
N LEU A 44 4.91 -17.47 -1.81
CA LEU A 44 3.89 -18.21 -1.06
C LEU A 44 2.55 -18.05 -1.78
N THR A 45 1.74 -19.10 -1.78
CA THR A 45 0.33 -19.06 -2.17
C THR A 45 -0.52 -19.38 -0.94
N VAL A 46 -1.73 -18.84 -0.85
CA VAL A 46 -2.65 -19.16 0.26
C VAL A 46 -2.76 -20.68 0.43
N GLY A 47 -2.61 -21.13 1.66
CA GLY A 47 -2.56 -22.54 1.99
C GLY A 47 -1.14 -23.13 2.12
N ASP A 48 -0.12 -22.48 1.57
CA ASP A 48 1.28 -22.86 1.80
C ASP A 48 1.72 -22.56 3.23
N THR A 49 2.72 -23.30 3.72
CA THR A 49 3.25 -23.17 5.08
C THR A 49 4.71 -22.78 5.08
N ALA A 50 5.09 -21.90 6.01
CA ALA A 50 6.49 -21.71 6.40
C ALA A 50 7.06 -22.99 7.06
N ASP A 51 8.39 -23.07 7.23
CA ASP A 51 9.04 -24.26 7.82
C ASP A 51 8.57 -24.56 9.28
N ASN A 52 8.02 -23.56 9.99
CA ASN A 52 7.43 -23.74 11.32
C ASN A 52 5.94 -24.17 11.29
N GLY A 53 5.37 -24.43 10.11
CA GLY A 53 3.98 -24.87 9.92
C GLY A 53 2.94 -23.75 9.90
N TYR A 54 3.33 -22.49 10.03
CA TYR A 54 2.40 -21.36 9.95
C TYR A 54 1.96 -21.13 8.49
N GLN A 55 0.65 -21.02 8.27
CA GLN A 55 0.03 -21.04 6.95
C GLN A 55 -0.29 -19.63 6.43
N MET A 56 -0.12 -19.41 5.12
CA MET A 56 -0.54 -18.15 4.48
C MET A 56 -2.07 -18.15 4.36
N VAL A 57 -2.71 -17.14 4.93
CA VAL A 57 -4.16 -16.92 4.89
C VAL A 57 -4.52 -16.01 3.71
N GLY A 58 -5.77 -16.10 3.27
CA GLY A 58 -6.35 -15.35 2.16
C GLY A 58 -6.36 -13.84 2.29
N ILE A 59 -6.74 -13.22 1.19
CA ILE A 59 -6.90 -11.78 1.01
C ILE A 59 -5.64 -11.00 1.47
N PRO A 60 -4.44 -11.38 0.96
CA PRO A 60 -3.21 -10.70 1.33
C PRO A 60 -3.14 -9.31 0.66
N ASP A 61 -2.77 -8.30 1.45
CA ASP A 61 -2.75 -6.91 0.99
C ASP A 61 -1.50 -6.18 1.52
N GLY A 62 -1.66 -4.96 2.05
CA GLY A 62 -0.64 -4.01 2.46
C GLY A 62 0.57 -4.64 3.14
N MET A 63 1.75 -4.27 2.65
CA MET A 63 3.01 -4.89 3.06
C MET A 63 4.03 -3.92 3.62
N GLY A 64 4.99 -4.47 4.35
CA GLY A 64 6.16 -3.73 4.83
C GLY A 64 7.32 -4.68 5.12
N VAL A 65 8.57 -4.21 4.91
CA VAL A 65 9.76 -5.05 5.12
C VAL A 65 10.77 -4.45 6.09
N VAL A 66 11.37 -5.29 6.94
CA VAL A 66 12.55 -4.97 7.74
C VAL A 66 13.70 -5.91 7.39
N ASP A 67 14.86 -5.36 7.06
CA ASP A 67 16.10 -6.12 6.95
C ASP A 67 16.58 -6.57 8.35
N ASN A 68 16.65 -7.88 8.58
CA ASN A 68 17.10 -8.45 9.85
C ASN A 68 18.63 -8.41 10.02
N ARG A 69 19.36 -8.08 8.94
CA ARG A 69 20.83 -7.97 8.87
C ARG A 69 21.58 -9.28 9.14
N ASP A 70 20.92 -10.42 8.90
CA ASP A 70 21.44 -11.77 9.11
C ASP A 70 21.28 -12.67 7.87
N GLY A 71 21.02 -12.08 6.70
CA GLY A 71 20.69 -12.81 5.46
C GLY A 71 19.20 -13.13 5.31
N THR A 72 18.37 -12.70 6.26
CA THR A 72 16.91 -12.76 6.18
C THR A 72 16.30 -11.36 6.21
N PHE A 73 15.05 -11.26 5.79
CA PHE A 73 14.20 -10.11 6.05
C PHE A 73 12.89 -10.54 6.67
N THR A 74 12.26 -9.61 7.39
CA THR A 74 10.92 -9.78 7.94
C THR A 74 9.93 -9.04 7.07
N LEU A 75 8.97 -9.75 6.50
CA LEU A 75 7.80 -9.19 5.82
C LEU A 75 6.63 -9.11 6.80
N PHE A 76 5.93 -7.98 6.78
CA PHE A 76 4.62 -7.78 7.40
C PHE A 76 3.59 -7.71 6.27
N MET A 77 2.44 -8.33 6.46
CA MET A 77 1.40 -8.44 5.44
C MET A 77 0.03 -8.36 6.11
N ASN A 78 -0.81 -7.44 5.62
CA ASN A 78 -2.21 -7.40 5.98
C ASN A 78 -2.96 -8.60 5.38
N HIS A 79 -3.96 -9.08 6.11
CA HIS A 79 -4.99 -9.96 5.60
C HIS A 79 -6.32 -9.22 5.71
N GLU A 80 -6.89 -8.82 4.58
CA GLU A 80 -8.01 -7.88 4.46
C GLU A 80 -9.38 -8.53 4.75
N LEU A 81 -9.40 -9.53 5.63
CA LEU A 81 -10.60 -10.30 5.96
C LEU A 81 -11.69 -9.43 6.60
N GLY A 82 -12.94 -9.74 6.30
CA GLY A 82 -14.08 -9.24 7.09
C GLY A 82 -13.98 -9.64 8.57
N ASN A 83 -14.44 -8.78 9.49
CA ASN A 83 -14.25 -8.94 10.93
C ASN A 83 -14.98 -10.12 11.60
N THR A 84 -15.68 -10.94 10.82
CA THR A 84 -16.37 -12.17 11.26
C THR A 84 -15.82 -13.42 10.58
N LEU A 85 -14.82 -13.29 9.70
CA LEU A 85 -14.31 -14.37 8.86
C LEU A 85 -13.02 -14.98 9.44
N GLY A 86 -12.70 -16.18 8.96
CA GLY A 86 -11.50 -16.91 9.33
C GLY A 86 -11.57 -17.56 10.71
N SER A 87 -10.40 -17.72 11.33
CA SER A 87 -10.24 -18.35 12.65
C SER A 87 -9.72 -17.35 13.68
N VAL A 88 -9.89 -17.66 14.96
CA VAL A 88 -9.36 -16.82 16.05
C VAL A 88 -7.85 -16.74 15.95
N ARG A 89 -7.32 -15.52 15.82
CA ARG A 89 -5.88 -15.21 15.77
C ARG A 89 -5.31 -15.01 17.16
N ALA A 90 -3.99 -14.84 17.26
CA ALA A 90 -3.29 -14.63 18.53
C ALA A 90 -3.70 -13.34 19.26
N HIS A 91 -4.24 -12.34 18.57
CA HIS A 91 -4.86 -11.16 19.18
C HIS A 91 -6.22 -11.46 19.86
N GLY A 92 -6.70 -12.70 19.78
CA GLY A 92 -7.86 -13.21 20.53
C GLY A 92 -9.21 -12.97 19.86
N SER A 93 -9.25 -12.63 18.57
CA SER A 93 -10.50 -12.49 17.81
C SER A 93 -10.34 -13.06 16.39
N VAL A 94 -11.47 -13.30 15.72
CA VAL A 94 -11.51 -13.58 14.28
C VAL A 94 -11.34 -12.27 13.48
N GLY A 95 -11.26 -12.36 12.16
CA GLY A 95 -11.18 -11.21 11.25
C GLY A 95 -9.79 -10.92 10.71
N ALA A 96 -9.60 -9.69 10.22
CA ALA A 96 -8.35 -9.21 9.66
C ALA A 96 -7.23 -9.21 10.70
N PHE A 97 -5.99 -9.34 10.22
CA PHE A 97 -4.80 -9.34 11.06
C PHE A 97 -3.55 -9.04 10.22
N VAL A 98 -2.43 -8.78 10.89
CA VAL A 98 -1.13 -8.63 10.26
C VAL A 98 -0.30 -9.88 10.53
N SER A 99 0.13 -10.56 9.48
CA SER A 99 1.09 -11.66 9.56
C SER A 99 2.54 -11.14 9.48
N GLN A 100 3.45 -11.88 10.10
CA GLN A 100 4.89 -11.63 10.08
C GLN A 100 5.62 -12.87 9.54
N TRP A 101 6.45 -12.67 8.52
CA TRP A 101 7.18 -13.75 7.83
C TRP A 101 8.68 -13.49 7.83
N ARG A 102 9.48 -14.47 8.27
CA ARG A 102 10.94 -14.40 8.15
C ARG A 102 11.37 -15.16 6.89
N ILE A 103 11.91 -14.43 5.92
CA ILE A 103 12.23 -14.93 4.59
C ILE A 103 13.74 -14.87 4.37
N ARG A 104 14.34 -15.96 3.91
CA ARG A 104 15.75 -16.00 3.52
C ARG A 104 15.91 -15.23 2.22
N ALA A 105 16.77 -14.20 2.24
CA ALA A 105 16.89 -13.31 1.11
C ALA A 105 17.55 -13.96 -0.10
N SER A 106 18.44 -14.94 0.07
CA SER A 106 19.21 -15.54 -1.03
C SER A 106 18.40 -16.40 -2.01
N ASP A 107 17.28 -16.97 -1.56
CA ASP A 107 16.47 -17.93 -2.33
C ASP A 107 14.95 -17.77 -2.13
N LEU A 108 14.53 -16.77 -1.35
CA LEU A 108 13.13 -16.49 -0.98
C LEU A 108 12.44 -17.61 -0.18
N LYS A 109 13.19 -18.53 0.45
CA LYS A 109 12.61 -19.53 1.34
C LYS A 109 11.98 -18.88 2.56
N VAL A 110 10.71 -19.18 2.80
CA VAL A 110 9.99 -18.73 4.00
C VAL A 110 10.28 -19.68 5.16
N LEU A 111 10.99 -19.17 6.16
CA LEU A 111 11.52 -19.94 7.27
C LEU A 111 10.57 -19.99 8.47
N GLU A 112 9.81 -18.92 8.67
CA GLU A 112 8.93 -18.77 9.83
C GLU A 112 7.79 -17.83 9.46
N GLY A 113 6.58 -18.15 9.94
CA GLY A 113 5.44 -17.24 9.96
C GLY A 113 4.80 -17.18 11.34
N ARG A 114 4.13 -16.07 11.66
CA ARG A 114 3.30 -15.87 12.87
C ARG A 114 2.40 -14.65 12.73
N ASP A 115 1.40 -14.50 13.59
CA ASP A 115 0.70 -13.21 13.76
C ASP A 115 1.68 -12.14 14.29
N MET A 116 1.56 -10.88 13.88
CA MET A 116 2.44 -9.82 14.41
C MET A 116 2.20 -9.59 15.90
N VAL A 117 0.94 -9.48 16.31
CA VAL A 117 0.53 -9.35 17.72
C VAL A 117 0.19 -10.72 18.27
N GLN A 118 0.83 -11.08 19.39
CA GLN A 118 0.84 -12.45 19.92
C GLN A 118 -0.13 -12.67 21.09
N SER A 119 -0.85 -11.63 21.51
CA SER A 119 -1.78 -11.69 22.64
C SER A 119 -2.83 -10.58 22.56
N GLY A 120 -4.05 -10.86 22.98
CA GLY A 120 -5.08 -9.83 23.19
C GLY A 120 -4.68 -8.78 24.23
N ALA A 121 -3.73 -9.07 25.12
CA ALA A 121 -3.20 -8.08 26.06
C ALA A 121 -2.35 -6.99 25.37
N ASP A 122 -1.89 -7.24 24.16
CA ASP A 122 -1.07 -6.32 23.36
C ASP A 122 -1.88 -5.53 22.32
N VAL A 123 -3.20 -5.65 22.38
CA VAL A 123 -4.17 -4.88 21.59
C VAL A 123 -4.69 -3.73 22.45
N MET A 124 -4.48 -2.51 21.99
CA MET A 124 -4.77 -1.27 22.72
C MET A 124 -5.83 -0.45 21.99
N MET A 125 -7.08 -0.58 22.44
CA MET A 125 -8.24 0.09 21.82
C MET A 125 -8.62 1.35 22.59
N PHE A 126 -9.07 2.38 21.89
CA PHE A 126 -9.49 3.63 22.52
C PHE A 126 -10.96 3.54 22.97
N ASP A 127 -11.23 3.78 24.25
CA ASP A 127 -12.58 3.67 24.84
C ASP A 127 -13.39 4.97 24.84
N GLY A 128 -12.82 6.04 24.29
CA GLY A 128 -13.36 7.41 24.34
C GLY A 128 -12.57 8.34 25.28
N SER A 129 -11.75 7.78 26.17
CA SER A 129 -10.91 8.55 27.11
C SER A 129 -9.46 8.10 27.08
N THR A 130 -9.21 6.79 27.11
CA THR A 130 -7.86 6.20 27.18
C THR A 130 -7.76 4.95 26.30
N TRP A 131 -6.56 4.39 26.22
CA TRP A 131 -6.31 3.10 25.57
C TRP A 131 -6.41 1.97 26.60
N VAL A 132 -7.27 1.00 26.31
CA VAL A 132 -7.52 -0.16 27.15
C VAL A 132 -7.01 -1.41 26.43
N SER A 133 -6.28 -2.23 27.19
CA SER A 133 -5.79 -3.53 26.73
C SER A 133 -6.93 -4.55 26.68
N GLY A 134 -7.03 -5.31 25.60
CA GLY A 134 -8.01 -6.39 25.45
C GLY A 134 -8.19 -6.82 24.00
N THR A 135 -8.94 -7.89 23.75
CA THR A 135 -9.14 -8.41 22.38
C THR A 135 -10.00 -7.48 21.53
N ALA A 136 -9.71 -7.37 20.23
CA ALA A 136 -10.58 -6.73 19.25
C ALA A 136 -10.57 -7.52 17.94
N ALA A 137 -11.73 -7.60 17.28
CA ALA A 137 -11.81 -8.00 15.88
C ALA A 137 -11.43 -6.80 15.01
N PHE A 138 -10.61 -7.05 13.99
CA PHE A 138 -10.28 -6.09 12.95
C PHE A 138 -10.99 -6.51 11.67
N GLY A 139 -11.40 -5.55 10.84
CA GLY A 139 -12.03 -5.82 9.56
C GLY A 139 -11.32 -5.07 8.45
N ARG A 140 -11.14 -5.73 7.32
CA ARG A 140 -10.70 -5.13 6.07
C ARG A 140 -9.44 -4.27 6.20
N LEU A 141 -8.36 -4.83 6.76
CA LEU A 141 -7.07 -4.16 6.77
C LEU A 141 -6.52 -4.18 5.33
N CYS A 142 -6.66 -3.08 4.59
CA CYS A 142 -6.32 -2.97 3.17
C CYS A 142 -4.82 -2.74 2.95
N SER A 143 -4.42 -1.62 2.35
CA SER A 143 -3.01 -1.28 2.20
C SER A 143 -2.32 -0.97 3.55
N ALA A 144 -1.02 -0.69 3.47
CA ALA A 144 -0.20 -0.39 4.64
C ALA A 144 1.02 0.45 4.32
N ASN A 145 1.62 0.98 5.39
CA ASN A 145 2.88 1.69 5.34
C ASN A 145 3.81 1.28 6.47
N LEU A 146 4.98 0.76 6.11
CA LEU A 146 6.12 0.67 7.01
C LEU A 146 7.11 1.79 6.73
N ALA A 147 6.88 2.97 7.32
CA ALA A 147 7.78 4.09 7.14
C ALA A 147 9.17 3.83 7.74
N PRO A 148 10.24 4.44 7.17
CA PRO A 148 11.53 4.52 7.83
C PRO A 148 11.41 5.09 9.24
N VAL A 149 12.29 4.64 10.15
CA VAL A 149 12.30 5.09 11.57
C VAL A 149 12.36 6.61 11.71
N SER A 150 12.94 7.33 10.74
CA SER A 150 12.99 8.80 10.73
C SER A 150 11.62 9.47 10.69
N ALA A 151 10.57 8.80 10.20
CA ALA A 151 9.19 9.31 10.25
C ALA A 151 8.73 9.53 11.71
N PHE A 152 9.17 8.66 12.62
CA PHE A 152 8.73 8.65 14.02
C PHE A 152 9.83 9.01 15.01
N TYR A 153 11.08 9.21 14.57
CA TYR A 153 12.21 9.58 15.42
C TYR A 153 13.08 10.66 14.80
N ASN A 154 13.30 11.74 15.57
CA ASN A 154 14.23 12.79 15.20
C ASN A 154 15.57 12.60 15.94
N PRO A 155 16.65 12.18 15.26
CA PRO A 155 17.96 12.04 15.89
C PRO A 155 18.56 13.38 16.34
N ALA A 156 18.16 14.51 15.75
CA ALA A 156 18.71 15.83 16.09
C ALA A 156 18.21 16.35 17.44
N SER A 157 16.93 16.13 17.75
CA SER A 157 16.34 16.52 19.04
C SER A 157 16.32 15.39 20.07
N GLY A 158 16.47 14.14 19.62
CA GLY A 158 16.31 12.95 20.44
C GLY A 158 14.85 12.59 20.77
N LYS A 159 13.87 13.34 20.26
CA LYS A 159 12.43 13.05 20.43
C LYS A 159 11.96 11.97 19.45
N GLY A 160 10.92 11.24 19.83
CA GLY A 160 10.32 10.24 18.96
C GLY A 160 10.44 8.79 19.42
N TYR A 161 9.84 7.89 18.65
CA TYR A 161 9.94 6.45 18.85
C TYR A 161 10.96 5.82 17.88
N LYS A 162 12.09 5.35 18.44
CA LYS A 162 13.14 4.67 17.69
C LYS A 162 12.83 3.17 17.51
N GLY A 163 11.78 2.83 16.79
CA GLY A 163 11.38 1.46 16.47
C GLY A 163 10.49 1.43 15.22
N SER A 164 10.15 0.24 14.74
CA SER A 164 9.24 0.09 13.59
C SER A 164 7.80 0.32 14.02
N ILE A 165 7.06 1.06 13.19
CA ILE A 165 5.61 1.20 13.28
C ILE A 165 5.08 0.92 11.87
N PHE A 166 4.30 -0.14 11.76
CA PHE A 166 3.56 -0.50 10.56
C PHE A 166 2.15 0.09 10.70
N MET A 167 1.75 0.97 9.79
CA MET A 167 0.47 1.68 9.83
C MET A 167 -0.47 1.13 8.77
N ASN A 168 -1.75 1.02 9.11
CA ASN A 168 -2.84 0.65 8.22
C ASN A 168 -4.16 1.19 8.79
N GLY A 169 -5.27 0.88 8.15
CA GLY A 169 -6.60 1.13 8.69
C GLY A 169 -7.61 0.11 8.17
N GLU A 170 -8.84 0.22 8.66
CA GLU A 170 -9.95 -0.61 8.20
C GLU A 170 -10.68 0.09 7.06
N GLU A 171 -10.74 -0.57 5.91
CA GLU A 171 -11.53 -0.24 4.73
C GLU A 171 -12.98 -0.75 4.96
N ALA A 172 -13.54 -0.40 6.13
CA ALA A 172 -14.80 -0.94 6.65
C ALA A 172 -15.92 0.11 6.64
N GLY A 173 -16.01 0.86 5.54
CA GLY A 173 -16.91 1.99 5.41
C GLY A 173 -16.61 3.10 6.41
N ALA A 174 -17.60 3.97 6.65
CA ALA A 174 -17.38 5.22 7.39
C ALA A 174 -16.82 5.07 8.82
N GLU A 175 -16.89 3.89 9.46
CA GLU A 175 -16.47 3.74 10.86
C GLU A 175 -15.14 3.00 11.05
N GLY A 176 -14.44 2.72 9.95
CA GLY A 176 -13.14 2.06 9.95
C GLY A 176 -12.10 2.79 10.79
N ARG A 177 -11.30 2.03 11.55
CA ARG A 177 -10.31 2.56 12.50
C ARG A 177 -8.92 2.63 11.88
N ALA A 178 -8.15 3.66 12.21
CA ALA A 178 -6.72 3.72 11.89
C ALA A 178 -5.88 3.04 12.99
N PHE A 179 -4.78 2.39 12.62
CA PHE A 179 -3.93 1.63 13.54
C PHE A 179 -2.44 1.89 13.38
N ALA A 180 -1.72 1.77 14.50
CA ALA A 180 -0.26 1.63 14.56
C ALA A 180 0.12 0.27 15.15
N TRP A 181 0.75 -0.57 14.34
CA TRP A 181 1.34 -1.85 14.74
C TRP A 181 2.80 -1.61 15.09
N VAL A 182 3.07 -1.48 16.39
CA VAL A 182 4.38 -1.22 16.96
C VAL A 182 5.15 -2.52 17.04
N GLY A 183 6.29 -2.60 16.35
CA GLY A 183 7.14 -3.78 16.37
C GLY A 183 7.76 -4.04 17.75
N ALA A 184 7.96 -5.32 18.07
CA ALA A 184 8.61 -5.74 19.32
C ALA A 184 10.00 -5.11 19.47
N LYS A 185 10.36 -4.73 20.70
CA LYS A 185 11.64 -4.09 21.00
C LYS A 185 12.18 -4.49 22.35
N GLY A 186 13.31 -5.20 22.36
CA GLY A 186 13.90 -5.72 23.58
C GLY A 186 12.95 -6.72 24.25
N LYS A 187 12.51 -6.42 25.48
CA LYS A 187 11.51 -7.24 26.20
C LYS A 187 10.07 -6.80 25.96
N SER A 188 9.85 -5.68 25.27
CA SER A 188 8.50 -5.20 24.94
C SER A 188 7.96 -6.02 23.76
N PRO A 189 6.79 -6.65 23.89
CA PRO A 189 6.15 -7.36 22.79
C PRO A 189 5.73 -6.38 21.69
N ALA A 190 5.39 -6.91 20.52
CA ALA A 190 4.71 -6.13 19.49
C ALA A 190 3.29 -5.79 19.98
N GLN A 191 2.80 -4.60 19.66
CA GLN A 191 1.50 -4.11 20.09
C GLN A 191 0.75 -3.46 18.93
N VAL A 192 -0.57 -3.48 18.94
CA VAL A 192 -1.40 -2.69 18.03
C VAL A 192 -2.17 -1.64 18.81
N TRP A 193 -2.20 -0.42 18.29
CA TRP A 193 -2.85 0.72 18.92
C TRP A 193 -3.84 1.36 17.95
N GLN A 194 -5.09 1.55 18.38
CA GLN A 194 -6.03 2.40 17.66
C GLN A 194 -5.55 3.86 17.69
N LEU A 195 -5.69 4.57 16.57
CA LEU A 195 -5.28 5.97 16.41
C LEU A 195 -6.51 6.88 16.22
N PRO A 196 -7.24 7.24 17.28
CA PRO A 196 -8.47 8.02 17.16
C PRO A 196 -8.25 9.46 16.66
N ASP A 197 -7.04 10.01 16.78
CA ASP A 197 -6.72 11.36 16.29
C ASP A 197 -6.54 11.43 14.77
N LEU A 198 -6.41 10.27 14.10
CA LEU A 198 -6.36 10.18 12.64
C LEU A 198 -7.75 10.10 12.02
N GLY A 199 -8.80 9.87 12.83
CA GLY A 199 -10.17 9.78 12.35
C GLY A 199 -10.69 8.36 12.16
N ARG A 200 -11.95 8.29 11.69
CA ARG A 200 -12.58 7.08 11.17
C ARG A 200 -13.02 7.35 9.73
N ALA A 201 -12.80 6.38 8.85
CA ALA A 201 -13.10 6.44 7.43
C ALA A 201 -12.98 5.03 6.81
N SER A 202 -13.25 4.88 5.50
CA SER A 202 -12.88 3.65 4.77
C SER A 202 -11.40 3.74 4.45
N TRP A 203 -10.55 3.36 5.40
CA TRP A 203 -9.12 3.63 5.31
C TRP A 203 -8.42 2.68 4.36
N GLU A 204 -7.97 3.20 3.22
CA GLU A 204 -7.11 2.46 2.32
C GLU A 204 -5.67 2.40 2.87
N ASN A 205 -5.02 3.56 3.05
CA ASN A 205 -3.68 3.62 3.63
C ASN A 205 -3.50 4.78 4.63
N GLN A 206 -2.43 4.70 5.41
CA GLN A 206 -1.93 5.68 6.36
C GLN A 206 -0.41 5.83 6.22
N VAL A 207 0.05 6.81 5.43
CA VAL A 207 1.47 6.90 5.02
C VAL A 207 2.23 8.01 5.74
N ALA A 208 3.16 7.61 6.61
CA ALA A 208 3.95 8.54 7.40
C ALA A 208 5.13 9.12 6.60
N ASN A 209 5.30 10.44 6.65
CA ASN A 209 6.38 11.13 5.94
C ASN A 209 7.74 10.79 6.56
N PRO A 210 8.77 10.43 5.77
CA PRO A 210 10.05 9.95 6.29
C PRO A 210 11.01 11.05 6.76
N VAL A 211 10.67 12.34 6.66
CA VAL A 211 11.57 13.44 7.06
C VAL A 211 11.86 13.37 8.57
N ALA A 212 13.15 13.36 8.90
CA ALA A 212 13.62 13.43 10.28
C ALA A 212 13.39 14.83 10.86
N GLN A 213 12.26 15.04 11.53
CA GLN A 213 11.89 16.30 12.19
C GLN A 213 11.03 16.04 13.44
N ASP A 214 10.83 17.07 14.27
CA ASP A 214 10.00 16.97 15.48
C ASP A 214 8.51 16.78 15.15
N LYS A 215 8.06 17.19 13.96
CA LYS A 215 6.69 16.93 13.47
C LYS A 215 6.56 15.51 12.93
N THR A 216 5.42 14.90 13.18
CA THR A 216 4.98 13.66 12.52
C THR A 216 3.85 14.02 11.58
N VAL A 217 4.04 13.75 10.29
CA VAL A 217 3.04 13.99 9.25
C VAL A 217 2.61 12.64 8.69
N VAL A 218 1.30 12.35 8.72
CA VAL A 218 0.71 11.14 8.16
C VAL A 218 -0.37 11.54 7.18
N VAL A 219 -0.38 10.95 5.99
CA VAL A 219 -1.45 11.14 5.03
C VAL A 219 -2.32 9.89 5.02
N GLY A 220 -3.62 10.05 5.23
CA GLY A 220 -4.60 8.98 5.18
C GLY A 220 -5.50 9.13 3.95
N THR A 221 -5.82 8.01 3.30
CA THR A 221 -6.69 7.95 2.12
C THR A 221 -8.00 7.22 2.47
N ASP A 222 -9.12 7.89 2.21
CA ASP A 222 -10.47 7.40 2.51
C ASP A 222 -11.16 6.94 1.22
N ASP A 223 -11.20 5.62 0.96
CA ASP A 223 -11.88 4.99 -0.19
C ASP A 223 -13.43 4.99 -0.03
N THR A 224 -14.00 6.12 0.36
CA THR A 224 -15.45 6.25 0.38
C THR A 224 -15.97 6.55 -1.03
N SER A 225 -16.84 5.66 -1.54
CA SER A 225 -17.64 5.89 -2.76
C SER A 225 -19.06 6.38 -2.40
N THR A 226 -19.48 7.63 -2.67
CA THR A 226 -18.76 8.81 -3.17
C THR A 226 -18.34 9.76 -2.03
N ASN A 227 -17.43 10.69 -2.32
CA ASN A 227 -16.87 11.69 -1.39
C ASN A 227 -15.75 11.21 -0.47
N GLY A 228 -14.90 10.31 -0.98
CA GLY A 228 -13.62 9.99 -0.38
C GLY A 228 -12.74 11.23 -0.19
N GLN A 229 -11.95 11.21 0.88
CA GLN A 229 -11.14 12.34 1.32
C GLN A 229 -9.67 11.95 1.40
N VAL A 230 -8.79 12.96 1.31
CA VAL A 230 -7.37 12.82 1.66
C VAL A 230 -7.11 13.64 2.91
N TYR A 231 -6.78 12.96 3.99
CA TYR A 231 -6.52 13.56 5.29
C TYR A 231 -5.02 13.72 5.54
N VAL A 232 -4.63 14.80 6.21
CA VAL A 232 -3.26 15.06 6.66
C VAL A 232 -3.28 15.25 8.17
N TYR A 233 -2.74 14.28 8.89
CA TYR A 233 -2.52 14.38 10.33
C TYR A 233 -1.14 14.99 10.61
N VAL A 234 -1.09 15.93 11.55
CA VAL A 234 0.14 16.62 11.97
C VAL A 234 0.23 16.62 13.50
N GLY A 235 1.17 15.86 14.04
CA GLY A 235 1.45 15.81 15.48
C GLY A 235 2.90 16.16 15.82
N ASP A 236 3.20 16.27 17.10
CA ASP A 236 4.54 16.57 17.60
C ASP A 236 5.11 15.36 18.36
N LYS A 237 6.33 14.95 18.00
CA LYS A 237 7.06 13.87 18.68
C LYS A 237 7.36 14.25 20.12
N GLN A 238 7.25 13.28 21.01
CA GLN A 238 7.49 13.46 22.45
C GLN A 238 8.76 12.72 22.90
N SER A 239 9.33 13.15 24.02
CA SER A 239 10.47 12.48 24.67
C SER A 239 10.07 11.35 25.62
N SER A 240 8.79 11.30 26.01
CA SER A 240 8.25 10.34 26.97
C SER A 240 6.84 9.89 26.55
N GLY A 241 6.30 8.89 27.24
CA GLY A 241 5.03 8.25 26.90
C GLY A 241 5.20 6.90 26.20
N SER A 242 4.08 6.36 25.76
CA SER A 242 3.95 5.16 24.95
C SER A 242 4.70 5.27 23.61
N ALA A 243 4.70 4.19 22.82
CA ALA A 243 5.29 4.24 21.48
C ALA A 243 4.58 5.25 20.57
N ILE A 244 3.24 5.27 20.57
CA ILE A 244 2.43 6.18 19.74
C ILE A 244 2.52 7.64 20.18
N GLU A 245 2.57 7.91 21.49
CA GLU A 245 2.74 9.28 22.01
C GLU A 245 4.12 9.84 21.65
N ARG A 246 5.18 9.05 21.86
CA ARG A 246 6.53 9.45 21.44
C ARG A 246 6.61 9.67 19.95
N ALA A 247 5.99 8.79 19.15
CA ALA A 247 5.93 8.91 17.70
C ALA A 247 5.13 10.14 17.22
N GLY A 248 4.45 10.88 18.10
CA GLY A 248 3.65 12.05 17.74
C GLY A 248 2.31 11.69 17.10
N LEU A 249 1.81 10.48 17.31
CA LEU A 249 0.53 9.98 16.77
C LEU A 249 -0.66 10.23 17.71
N VAL A 250 -0.47 11.06 18.75
CA VAL A 250 -1.50 11.43 19.73
C VAL A 250 -1.50 12.94 19.94
N GLY A 251 -2.69 13.55 19.98
CA GLY A 251 -2.90 14.96 20.29
C GLY A 251 -2.55 15.93 19.16
N GLY A 252 -2.33 15.44 17.94
CA GLY A 252 -2.09 16.28 16.76
C GLY A 252 -3.37 16.90 16.20
N LYS A 253 -3.20 17.56 15.05
CA LYS A 253 -4.28 18.16 14.27
C LYS A 253 -4.58 17.33 13.04
N LEU A 254 -5.85 17.26 12.67
CA LEU A 254 -6.31 16.59 11.45
C LEU A 254 -6.80 17.63 10.45
N TYR A 255 -6.30 17.54 9.23
CA TYR A 255 -6.68 18.39 8.11
C TYR A 255 -7.22 17.55 6.96
N ALA A 256 -8.04 18.13 6.11
CA ALA A 256 -8.36 17.58 4.80
C ALA A 256 -7.71 18.41 3.69
N VAL A 257 -7.31 17.74 2.61
CA VAL A 257 -6.81 18.40 1.40
C VAL A 257 -7.97 19.12 0.71
N LYS A 258 -7.73 20.38 0.33
CA LYS A 258 -8.63 21.21 -0.46
C LYS A 258 -7.91 21.70 -1.71
N ALA A 259 -8.12 21.02 -2.83
CA ALA A 259 -7.69 21.45 -4.14
C ALA A 259 -8.48 22.70 -4.59
N ASN A 260 -7.81 23.60 -5.30
CA ASN A 260 -8.47 24.74 -5.93
C ASN A 260 -9.35 24.27 -7.10
N GLY A 261 -10.54 24.85 -7.24
CA GLY A 261 -11.47 24.54 -8.33
C GLY A 261 -12.77 23.95 -7.80
N ASN A 262 -13.37 23.04 -8.58
CA ASN A 262 -14.55 22.30 -8.16
C ASN A 262 -14.22 21.43 -6.92
N GLN A 263 -15.19 21.28 -6.02
CA GLN A 263 -14.97 20.50 -4.79
C GLN A 263 -14.84 19.00 -5.08
N SER A 264 -15.60 18.48 -6.04
CA SER A 264 -15.56 17.07 -6.41
C SER A 264 -14.71 16.84 -7.66
N GLU A 265 -13.90 15.78 -7.61
CA GLU A 265 -13.13 15.30 -8.74
C GLU A 265 -14.06 14.76 -9.84
N ASP A 266 -13.88 15.26 -11.07
CA ASP A 266 -14.59 14.77 -12.23
C ASP A 266 -13.87 13.53 -12.82
N ALA A 267 -14.58 12.41 -12.93
CA ALA A 267 -14.06 11.16 -13.47
C ALA A 267 -14.23 11.02 -15.00
N SER A 268 -14.69 12.07 -15.69
CA SER A 268 -14.98 12.08 -17.13
C SER A 268 -14.20 13.16 -17.90
N ASP A 269 -13.86 14.28 -17.24
CA ASP A 269 -13.16 15.41 -17.85
C ASP A 269 -11.93 15.82 -17.00
N LEU A 270 -11.53 17.09 -17.03
CA LEU A 270 -10.54 17.67 -16.13
C LEU A 270 -11.04 17.60 -14.68
N PRO A 271 -10.17 17.21 -13.73
CA PRO A 271 -10.58 16.81 -12.39
C PRO A 271 -11.28 17.91 -11.59
N PHE A 272 -10.76 19.15 -11.58
CA PHE A 272 -11.29 20.22 -10.72
C PHE A 272 -11.70 21.48 -11.51
N GLY A 273 -12.04 21.33 -12.80
CA GLY A 273 -12.48 22.43 -13.67
C GLY A 273 -11.46 22.77 -14.76
N ALA A 274 -11.24 24.06 -15.03
CA ALA A 274 -10.51 24.50 -16.24
C ALA A 274 -9.02 24.11 -16.32
N SER A 275 -8.43 23.56 -15.26
CA SER A 275 -7.06 23.06 -15.23
C SER A 275 -7.01 21.71 -14.52
N ALA A 276 -6.18 20.78 -15.01
CA ALA A 276 -5.87 19.53 -14.33
C ALA A 276 -4.96 19.73 -13.11
N ASP A 277 -4.10 20.74 -13.20
CA ASP A 277 -3.10 21.04 -12.18
C ASP A 277 -3.45 22.34 -11.44
N GLY A 278 -3.00 22.44 -10.20
CA GLY A 278 -3.28 23.61 -9.38
C GLY A 278 -2.56 23.61 -8.05
N ARG A 279 -3.18 24.29 -7.08
CA ARG A 279 -2.73 24.32 -5.70
C ARG A 279 -3.75 23.66 -4.81
N PHE A 280 -3.27 23.14 -3.68
CA PHE A 280 -4.13 22.74 -2.58
C PHE A 280 -3.78 23.54 -1.33
N THR A 281 -4.77 23.66 -0.46
CA THR A 281 -4.64 24.13 0.91
C THR A 281 -5.11 23.04 1.86
N LEU A 282 -4.84 23.19 3.15
CA LEU A 282 -5.36 22.29 4.18
C LEU A 282 -6.48 22.96 4.97
N VAL A 283 -7.61 22.27 5.14
CA VAL A 283 -8.71 22.72 5.99
C VAL A 283 -8.73 21.91 7.28
N GLU A 284 -8.70 22.56 8.44
CA GLU A 284 -8.63 21.88 9.73
C GLU A 284 -10.00 21.27 10.10
N VAL A 285 -9.99 19.98 10.45
CA VAL A 285 -11.17 19.18 10.86
C VAL A 285 -10.94 18.44 12.18
N THR A 286 -9.91 18.83 12.95
CA THR A 286 -9.52 18.22 14.24
C THR A 286 -10.69 18.02 15.20
N ALA A 287 -11.65 18.95 15.24
CA ALA A 287 -12.81 18.89 16.13
C ALA A 287 -13.69 17.64 15.90
N SER A 288 -13.63 17.03 14.71
CA SER A 288 -14.40 15.83 14.35
C SER A 288 -13.57 14.55 14.34
N ALA A 289 -12.25 14.61 14.55
CA ALA A 289 -11.35 13.47 14.40
C ALA A 289 -11.73 12.29 15.32
N ARG A 290 -12.05 12.55 16.60
CA ARG A 290 -12.48 11.51 17.54
C ARG A 290 -13.97 11.17 17.48
N GLY A 291 -14.70 11.69 16.48
CA GLY A 291 -16.12 11.44 16.28
C GLY A 291 -16.39 10.12 15.53
N THR A 292 -17.62 9.99 15.02
CA THR A 292 -17.93 8.99 14.00
C THR A 292 -17.33 9.43 12.66
N GLY A 293 -16.96 8.49 11.79
CA GLY A 293 -16.39 8.90 10.52
C GLY A 293 -17.42 9.52 9.57
N ALA A 294 -18.69 9.14 9.70
CA ALA A 294 -19.78 9.86 9.02
C ALA A 294 -19.83 11.37 9.40
N ALA A 295 -19.59 11.69 10.68
CA ALA A 295 -19.52 13.08 11.14
C ALA A 295 -18.24 13.78 10.69
N LEU A 296 -17.10 13.08 10.66
CA LEU A 296 -15.85 13.60 10.12
C LEU A 296 -15.97 13.93 8.63
N ASN A 297 -16.50 13.02 7.81
CA ASN A 297 -16.70 13.23 6.38
C ASN A 297 -17.68 14.40 6.13
N SER A 298 -18.80 14.46 6.86
CA SER A 298 -19.75 15.59 6.78
C SER A 298 -19.12 16.94 7.13
N ALA A 299 -18.31 17.00 8.21
CA ALA A 299 -17.59 18.21 8.59
C ALA A 299 -16.53 18.61 7.55
N THR A 300 -15.90 17.62 6.93
CA THR A 300 -14.90 17.82 5.87
C THR A 300 -15.53 18.43 4.63
N ILE A 301 -16.65 17.88 4.17
CA ILE A 301 -17.42 18.43 3.04
C ILE A 301 -17.88 19.86 3.35
N ALA A 302 -18.40 20.11 4.55
CA ALA A 302 -18.84 21.43 4.97
C ALA A 302 -17.70 22.46 5.05
N ALA A 303 -16.48 22.03 5.39
CA ALA A 303 -15.27 22.86 5.37
C ALA A 303 -14.73 23.10 3.94
N GLY A 304 -15.30 22.42 2.93
CA GLY A 304 -14.87 22.50 1.55
C GLY A 304 -13.65 21.63 1.24
N GLY A 305 -13.43 20.55 2.00
CA GLY A 305 -12.47 19.51 1.64
C GLY A 305 -12.83 18.88 0.28
N THR A 306 -11.82 18.42 -0.43
CA THR A 306 -11.98 17.88 -1.79
C THR A 306 -12.57 16.47 -1.74
N ASN A 307 -13.65 16.26 -2.50
CA ASN A 307 -14.25 14.95 -2.71
C ASN A 307 -13.50 14.28 -3.86
N PHE A 308 -12.47 13.52 -3.52
CA PHE A 308 -11.71 12.72 -4.47
C PHE A 308 -12.52 11.47 -4.89
N MET A 309 -12.21 10.93 -6.06
CA MET A 309 -12.88 9.76 -6.61
C MET A 309 -12.23 8.49 -6.10
N ARG A 310 -12.60 8.08 -4.87
CA ARG A 310 -12.06 6.87 -4.23
C ARG A 310 -10.53 6.90 -4.10
N PRO A 311 -9.98 7.76 -3.21
CA PRO A 311 -8.57 7.73 -2.85
C PRO A 311 -8.15 6.34 -2.41
N GLU A 312 -7.29 5.73 -3.21
CA GLU A 312 -6.68 4.46 -2.86
C GLU A 312 -5.31 4.70 -2.22
N ASP A 313 -4.31 3.95 -2.62
CA ASP A 313 -3.02 3.92 -1.97
C ASP A 313 -2.18 5.17 -2.24
N ALA A 314 -1.23 5.44 -1.35
CA ALA A 314 -0.36 6.60 -1.42
C ALA A 314 1.07 6.28 -0.97
N ALA A 315 2.05 6.98 -1.54
CA ALA A 315 3.46 6.83 -1.15
C ALA A 315 4.25 8.12 -1.29
N TRP A 316 5.06 8.41 -0.27
CA TRP A 316 6.00 9.52 -0.28
C TRP A 316 7.15 9.24 -1.23
N ASN A 317 7.57 10.26 -1.99
CA ASN A 317 8.71 10.16 -2.88
C ASN A 317 10.02 10.19 -2.08
N PRO A 318 10.83 9.12 -2.07
CA PRO A 318 12.08 9.09 -1.31
C PRO A 318 13.14 10.07 -1.82
N ARG A 319 13.00 10.58 -3.05
CA ARG A 319 13.92 11.53 -3.69
C ARG A 319 13.52 12.99 -3.52
N ASP A 320 12.24 13.26 -3.31
CA ASP A 320 11.71 14.57 -2.93
C ASP A 320 10.70 14.34 -1.80
N PRO A 321 11.13 14.41 -0.53
CA PRO A 321 10.26 14.06 0.58
C PRO A 321 9.05 14.99 0.72
N GLN A 322 9.02 16.13 0.00
CA GLN A 322 7.85 17.01 -0.06
C GLN A 322 6.75 16.49 -0.99
N ALA A 323 7.05 15.54 -1.88
CA ALA A 323 6.12 14.99 -2.85
C ALA A 323 5.54 13.66 -2.35
N LEU A 324 4.22 13.55 -2.46
CA LEU A 324 3.43 12.34 -2.24
C LEU A 324 2.73 11.99 -3.55
N PHE A 325 2.71 10.71 -3.92
CA PHE A 325 1.81 10.20 -4.94
C PHE A 325 0.63 9.50 -4.30
N LEU A 326 -0.57 9.65 -4.87
CA LEU A 326 -1.76 8.91 -4.46
C LEU A 326 -2.59 8.48 -5.68
N ALA A 327 -3.22 7.32 -5.61
CA ALA A 327 -4.15 6.85 -6.63
C ALA A 327 -5.58 7.31 -6.32
N THR A 328 -6.34 7.60 -7.38
CA THR A 328 -7.80 7.62 -7.33
C THR A 328 -8.32 6.56 -8.30
N THR A 329 -8.99 5.52 -7.79
CA THR A 329 -9.41 4.38 -8.61
C THR A 329 -10.56 4.74 -9.56
N ALA A 330 -11.46 5.64 -9.13
CA ALA A 330 -12.72 5.93 -9.81
C ALA A 330 -13.57 4.66 -10.06
N SER A 331 -13.59 4.14 -11.29
CA SER A 331 -14.31 2.92 -11.70
C SER A 331 -13.76 2.38 -13.02
N ILE A 332 -14.18 1.18 -13.43
CA ILE A 332 -13.73 0.55 -14.68
C ILE A 332 -14.02 1.41 -15.93
N THR A 333 -15.15 2.14 -15.92
CA THR A 333 -15.53 3.09 -16.98
C THR A 333 -15.08 4.51 -16.72
N GLY A 334 -14.71 4.83 -15.48
CA GLY A 334 -14.19 6.13 -15.06
C GLY A 334 -12.75 6.37 -15.49
N ARG A 335 -12.30 7.60 -15.22
CA ARG A 335 -10.93 8.06 -15.41
C ARG A 335 -10.19 8.04 -14.08
N SER A 336 -9.48 6.94 -13.84
CA SER A 336 -8.55 6.81 -12.73
C SER A 336 -7.35 7.75 -12.92
N ARG A 337 -6.73 8.19 -11.81
CA ARG A 337 -5.56 9.08 -11.85
C ARG A 337 -4.52 8.68 -10.81
N ILE A 338 -3.26 8.95 -11.15
CA ILE A 338 -2.18 9.08 -10.17
C ILE A 338 -1.92 10.56 -9.98
N TRP A 339 -2.09 11.04 -8.76
CA TRP A 339 -1.86 12.42 -8.37
C TRP A 339 -0.46 12.59 -7.79
N GLU A 340 0.13 13.76 -7.98
CA GLU A 340 1.25 14.23 -7.17
C GLU A 340 0.78 15.42 -6.32
N LEU A 341 0.89 15.29 -5.00
CA LEU A 341 0.76 16.37 -4.03
C LEU A 341 2.14 16.73 -3.54
N ARG A 342 2.59 17.95 -3.83
CA ARG A 342 3.90 18.45 -3.39
C ARG A 342 3.71 19.60 -2.42
N PHE A 343 4.05 19.37 -1.15
CA PHE A 343 3.95 20.36 -0.07
C PHE A 343 4.99 21.47 -0.27
N ASP A 344 4.62 22.72 0.03
CA ASP A 344 5.55 23.84 -0.04
C ASP A 344 6.61 23.76 1.08
N ASP A 345 6.19 23.37 2.29
CA ASP A 345 7.05 23.25 3.48
C ASP A 345 6.49 22.19 4.44
N LEU A 346 7.20 21.08 4.63
CA LEU A 346 6.77 20.01 5.54
C LEU A 346 7.00 20.32 7.03
N SER A 347 7.72 21.39 7.34
CA SER A 347 7.77 21.91 8.71
C SER A 347 6.52 22.74 9.05
N GLN A 348 5.75 23.16 8.03
CA GLN A 348 4.48 23.90 8.12
C GLN A 348 3.48 23.38 7.07
N PRO A 349 3.07 22.10 7.15
CA PRO A 349 2.25 21.45 6.12
C PRO A 349 0.92 22.16 5.83
N GLU A 350 0.40 22.95 6.78
CA GLU A 350 -0.79 23.78 6.64
C GLU A 350 -0.71 24.85 5.53
N LEU A 351 0.50 25.19 5.07
CA LEU A 351 0.70 26.09 3.92
C LEU A 351 0.24 25.46 2.59
N GLY A 352 -0.06 24.16 2.59
CA GLY A 352 -0.51 23.42 1.42
C GLY A 352 0.62 23.22 0.41
N GLY A 353 0.28 23.28 -0.87
CA GLY A 353 1.26 23.02 -1.92
C GLY A 353 0.64 23.00 -3.32
N THR A 354 1.30 22.27 -4.22
CA THR A 354 0.82 22.03 -5.58
C THR A 354 0.22 20.64 -5.71
N ILE A 355 -0.84 20.53 -6.51
CA ILE A 355 -1.45 19.25 -6.90
C ILE A 355 -1.46 19.16 -8.42
N ARG A 356 -1.07 18.02 -8.96
CA ARG A 356 -1.06 17.77 -10.41
C ARG A 356 -1.38 16.33 -10.75
N VAL A 357 -1.87 16.11 -11.96
CA VAL A 357 -2.04 14.75 -12.50
C VAL A 357 -0.69 14.23 -12.99
N ALA A 358 -0.12 13.26 -12.28
CA ALA A 358 1.12 12.60 -12.66
C ALA A 358 0.88 11.45 -13.65
N GLY A 359 -0.23 10.73 -13.50
CA GLY A 359 -0.67 9.66 -14.39
C GLY A 359 -2.17 9.78 -14.68
N ASP A 360 -2.56 9.50 -15.91
CA ASP A 360 -3.93 9.67 -16.39
C ASP A 360 -4.44 8.37 -17.02
N GLY A 361 -5.53 7.81 -16.48
CA GLY A 361 -6.11 6.54 -16.92
C GLY A 361 -6.62 6.55 -18.36
N ASN A 362 -6.80 7.73 -18.98
CA ASN A 362 -7.05 7.80 -20.43
C ASN A 362 -5.86 7.28 -21.27
N ASN A 363 -4.68 7.13 -20.67
CA ASN A 363 -3.50 6.55 -21.30
C ASN A 363 -3.43 5.02 -21.15
N GLY A 364 -4.47 4.37 -20.62
CA GLY A 364 -4.68 2.93 -20.77
C GLY A 364 -4.86 2.14 -19.48
N PHE A 365 -4.46 2.69 -18.33
CA PHE A 365 -4.72 2.05 -17.04
C PHE A 365 -6.14 2.35 -16.52
N LYS A 366 -6.69 1.45 -15.72
CA LYS A 366 -8.00 1.54 -15.10
C LYS A 366 -7.90 1.17 -13.63
N MET A 367 -8.75 1.79 -12.81
CA MET A 367 -8.89 1.47 -11.39
C MET A 367 -7.53 1.32 -10.69
N ALA A 368 -6.68 2.36 -10.82
CA ALA A 368 -5.41 2.37 -10.12
C ALA A 368 -5.67 2.35 -8.62
N ASP A 369 -4.93 1.47 -7.96
CA ASP A 369 -5.12 1.16 -6.55
C ASP A 369 -3.75 1.24 -5.84
N ASN A 370 -3.19 0.11 -5.46
CA ASN A 370 -1.98 0.05 -4.66
C ASN A 370 -0.76 0.61 -5.39
N LEU A 371 0.11 1.32 -4.66
CA LEU A 371 1.27 1.96 -5.25
C LEU A 371 2.48 2.07 -4.33
N THR A 372 3.65 2.19 -4.95
CA THR A 372 4.89 2.53 -4.28
C THR A 372 5.74 3.44 -5.16
N VAL A 373 6.74 4.08 -4.56
CA VAL A 373 7.71 4.90 -5.30
C VAL A 373 9.07 4.22 -5.25
N ASP A 374 9.64 3.94 -6.42
CA ASP A 374 10.98 3.39 -6.54
C ASP A 374 11.98 4.30 -5.82
N GLN A 375 12.70 3.73 -4.85
CA GLN A 375 13.56 4.51 -3.96
C GLN A 375 14.72 5.18 -4.70
N ARG A 376 15.09 4.67 -5.88
CA ARG A 376 16.27 5.12 -6.63
C ARG A 376 15.93 6.04 -7.79
N SER A 377 14.79 5.88 -8.46
CA SER A 377 14.42 6.71 -9.62
C SER A 377 13.28 7.68 -9.34
N GLY A 378 12.42 7.41 -8.36
CA GLY A 378 11.20 8.17 -8.14
C GLY A 378 10.08 7.83 -9.14
N HIS A 379 10.22 6.75 -9.93
CA HIS A 379 9.10 6.20 -10.69
C HIS A 379 8.03 5.68 -9.73
N VAL A 380 6.76 5.83 -10.11
CA VAL A 380 5.64 5.25 -9.38
C VAL A 380 5.38 3.87 -9.98
N ILE A 381 5.37 2.84 -9.14
CA ILE A 381 4.89 1.52 -9.50
C ILE A 381 3.50 1.38 -8.90
N PHE A 382 2.50 1.07 -9.70
CA PHE A 382 1.12 0.95 -9.22
C PHE A 382 0.40 -0.23 -9.87
N GLN A 383 -0.67 -0.65 -9.23
CA GLN A 383 -1.44 -1.84 -9.57
C GLN A 383 -2.88 -1.44 -9.92
N GLU A 384 -3.57 -2.27 -10.70
CA GLU A 384 -5.00 -2.14 -10.96
C GLU A 384 -5.77 -3.13 -10.08
N ASP A 385 -6.79 -2.64 -9.37
CA ASP A 385 -7.91 -3.44 -8.86
C ASP A 385 -9.06 -3.32 -9.87
N VAL A 386 -9.27 -4.35 -10.68
CA VAL A 386 -10.32 -4.30 -11.71
C VAL A 386 -11.68 -4.80 -11.20
N GLY A 387 -11.71 -5.30 -9.95
CA GLY A 387 -12.81 -6.07 -9.39
C GLY A 387 -13.25 -7.21 -10.31
N ASN A 388 -14.54 -7.56 -10.22
CA ASN A 388 -15.15 -8.63 -10.99
C ASN A 388 -15.42 -8.26 -12.49
N ASP A 389 -14.49 -7.59 -13.15
CA ASP A 389 -14.53 -7.23 -14.58
C ASP A 389 -13.76 -8.25 -15.46
N ALA A 390 -14.01 -8.25 -16.76
CA ALA A 390 -13.32 -9.15 -17.70
C ALA A 390 -11.90 -8.67 -18.07
N ARG A 391 -11.56 -7.42 -17.75
CA ARG A 391 -10.19 -6.89 -17.86
C ARG A 391 -9.28 -7.64 -16.90
N LEU A 392 -8.07 -7.96 -17.34
CA LEU A 392 -7.00 -8.38 -16.44
C LEU A 392 -6.31 -7.16 -15.83
N GLY A 393 -6.23 -7.13 -14.51
CA GLY A 393 -5.46 -6.20 -13.71
C GLY A 393 -3.98 -6.26 -14.05
N LYS A 394 -3.33 -5.10 -13.96
CA LYS A 394 -1.97 -4.86 -14.46
C LYS A 394 -1.13 -4.19 -13.41
N VAL A 395 0.18 -4.39 -13.53
CA VAL A 395 1.20 -3.64 -12.81
C VAL A 395 1.87 -2.68 -13.79
N TRP A 396 1.90 -1.40 -13.44
CA TRP A 396 2.39 -0.31 -14.28
C TRP A 396 3.61 0.37 -13.64
N GLY A 397 4.55 0.79 -14.48
CA GLY A 397 5.58 1.76 -14.13
C GLY A 397 5.26 3.11 -14.77
N LEU A 398 5.17 4.16 -13.95
CA LEU A 398 4.92 5.54 -14.36
C LEU A 398 6.14 6.42 -14.13
N ASN A 399 6.56 7.14 -15.16
CA ASN A 399 7.48 8.27 -15.01
C ASN A 399 6.66 9.52 -14.66
N PRO A 400 6.67 9.98 -13.40
CA PRO A 400 5.80 11.08 -12.99
C PRO A 400 6.18 12.43 -13.61
N ALA A 401 7.40 12.56 -14.16
CA ALA A 401 7.84 13.80 -14.80
C ALA A 401 7.32 13.95 -16.23
N THR A 402 7.06 12.83 -16.92
CA THR A 402 6.65 12.83 -18.33
C THR A 402 5.26 12.25 -18.57
N GLY A 403 4.68 11.56 -17.58
CA GLY A 403 3.44 10.79 -17.72
C GLY A 403 3.61 9.49 -18.52
N ALA A 404 4.85 9.11 -18.87
CA ALA A 404 5.11 7.90 -19.65
C ALA A 404 4.82 6.64 -18.81
N LEU A 405 4.10 5.70 -19.42
CA LEU A 405 3.69 4.44 -18.81
C LEU A 405 4.38 3.24 -19.47
N VAL A 406 4.71 2.25 -18.67
CA VAL A 406 5.15 0.92 -19.11
C VAL A 406 4.32 -0.12 -18.37
N GLU A 407 3.65 -1.00 -19.10
CA GLU A 407 3.01 -2.19 -18.52
C GLU A 407 4.11 -3.18 -18.16
N LEU A 408 4.21 -3.57 -16.90
CA LEU A 408 5.28 -4.44 -16.39
C LEU A 408 4.83 -5.89 -16.30
N ALA A 409 3.62 -6.10 -15.80
CA ALA A 409 3.01 -7.42 -15.63
C ALA A 409 1.48 -7.31 -15.72
N ALA A 410 0.82 -8.44 -15.91
CA ALA A 410 -0.64 -8.58 -15.86
C ALA A 410 -1.01 -9.93 -15.26
N HIS A 411 -2.25 -10.09 -14.79
CA HIS A 411 -2.73 -11.40 -14.34
C HIS A 411 -2.69 -12.44 -15.45
N ASP A 412 -2.38 -13.68 -15.05
CA ASP A 412 -2.34 -14.81 -15.96
C ASP A 412 -3.74 -15.13 -16.49
N ALA A 413 -3.95 -14.88 -17.78
CA ALA A 413 -5.23 -15.13 -18.45
C ALA A 413 -5.73 -16.57 -18.28
N ASP A 414 -4.83 -17.55 -18.15
CA ASP A 414 -5.24 -18.95 -17.99
C ASP A 414 -5.91 -19.23 -16.63
N ARG A 415 -5.67 -18.38 -15.64
CA ARG A 415 -6.25 -18.44 -14.29
C ARG A 415 -7.36 -17.43 -14.08
N PHE A 416 -7.28 -16.27 -14.73
CA PHE A 416 -8.13 -15.11 -14.42
C PHE A 416 -9.08 -14.68 -15.54
N VAL A 417 -9.04 -15.31 -16.71
CA VAL A 417 -10.09 -15.15 -17.73
C VAL A 417 -11.07 -16.33 -17.65
N THR A 418 -12.36 -16.03 -17.56
CA THR A 418 -13.43 -17.03 -17.57
C THR A 418 -13.26 -18.01 -18.75
N GLY A 419 -13.16 -19.30 -18.44
CA GLY A 419 -12.93 -20.37 -19.42
C GLY A 419 -11.46 -20.74 -19.64
N GLY A 420 -10.52 -20.11 -18.95
CA GLY A 420 -9.12 -20.53 -18.87
C GLY A 420 -8.96 -21.97 -18.36
N SER A 421 -7.86 -22.64 -18.74
CA SER A 421 -7.69 -24.07 -18.43
C SER A 421 -7.40 -24.34 -16.96
N ASN A 422 -6.85 -23.35 -16.25
CA ASN A 422 -6.61 -23.35 -14.81
C ASN A 422 -7.43 -22.26 -14.09
N PHE A 423 -8.62 -21.94 -14.62
CA PHE A 423 -9.46 -20.86 -14.11
C PHE A 423 -9.70 -20.97 -12.60
N LEU A 424 -9.43 -19.87 -11.88
CA LEU A 424 -9.64 -19.73 -10.44
C LEU A 424 -10.85 -18.83 -10.18
N THR A 425 -10.80 -17.60 -10.71
CA THR A 425 -11.82 -16.56 -10.57
C THR A 425 -11.54 -15.48 -11.61
N GLN A 426 -12.52 -14.66 -11.98
CA GLN A 426 -12.26 -13.42 -12.71
C GLN A 426 -12.12 -12.22 -11.77
N ASP A 427 -12.54 -12.38 -10.51
CA ASP A 427 -12.51 -11.35 -9.48
C ASP A 427 -11.13 -11.40 -8.81
N GLU A 428 -10.21 -10.66 -9.40
CA GLU A 428 -8.80 -10.61 -9.03
C GLU A 428 -8.37 -9.17 -8.79
N GLU A 429 -7.37 -9.06 -7.93
CA GLU A 429 -6.74 -7.81 -7.61
C GLU A 429 -5.24 -8.03 -7.47
N SER A 430 -4.44 -7.20 -8.13
CA SER A 430 -3.02 -7.14 -7.86
C SER A 430 -2.86 -6.14 -6.74
N SER A 431 -2.49 -6.61 -5.55
CA SER A 431 -2.54 -5.81 -4.33
C SER A 431 -1.16 -5.60 -3.72
N GLY A 432 -1.06 -4.64 -2.79
CA GLY A 432 0.11 -4.24 -1.99
C GLY A 432 1.47 -4.35 -2.68
N VAL A 433 2.12 -3.24 -3.04
CA VAL A 433 3.46 -3.25 -3.67
C VAL A 433 4.51 -2.52 -2.83
N ILE A 434 5.70 -3.11 -2.65
CA ILE A 434 6.82 -2.48 -1.93
C ILE A 434 8.17 -2.69 -2.64
N ASP A 435 8.98 -1.63 -2.71
CA ASP A 435 10.38 -1.71 -3.17
C ASP A 435 11.27 -2.40 -2.11
N VAL A 436 11.80 -3.57 -2.47
CA VAL A 436 12.69 -4.37 -1.61
C VAL A 436 14.13 -4.41 -2.14
N SER A 437 14.46 -3.58 -3.13
CA SER A 437 15.76 -3.59 -3.81
C SER A 437 16.92 -3.48 -2.81
N ASP A 438 16.86 -2.53 -1.87
CA ASP A 438 17.94 -2.32 -0.92
C ASP A 438 18.09 -3.43 0.13
N VAL A 439 17.00 -4.14 0.45
CA VAL A 439 17.02 -5.34 1.30
C VAL A 439 17.72 -6.49 0.58
N LEU A 440 17.36 -6.72 -0.68
CA LEU A 440 17.91 -7.82 -1.49
C LEU A 440 19.34 -7.56 -1.98
N LYS A 441 19.75 -6.30 -2.15
CA LYS A 441 21.10 -5.91 -2.58
C LYS A 441 22.21 -6.57 -1.78
N LYS A 442 22.02 -6.71 -0.45
CA LYS A 442 23.01 -7.29 0.45
C LYS A 442 23.16 -8.81 0.30
N ASN A 443 22.29 -9.42 -0.49
CA ASN A 443 22.12 -10.87 -0.62
C ASN A 443 22.35 -11.36 -2.06
N GLY A 444 23.15 -10.63 -2.84
CA GLY A 444 23.63 -11.06 -4.17
C GLY A 444 22.79 -10.60 -5.36
N TYR A 445 21.70 -9.86 -5.13
CA TYR A 445 20.85 -9.34 -6.19
C TYR A 445 21.50 -8.18 -6.93
N ASP A 446 21.45 -8.19 -8.27
CA ASP A 446 21.96 -7.10 -9.10
C ASP A 446 20.96 -5.94 -9.14
N THR A 447 21.06 -5.05 -8.16
CA THR A 447 20.24 -3.83 -8.07
C THR A 447 20.78 -2.66 -8.89
N LYS A 448 21.85 -2.86 -9.67
CA LYS A 448 22.30 -1.87 -10.66
C LYS A 448 21.56 -2.07 -11.97
N ALA A 449 21.42 -3.33 -12.39
CA ALA A 449 20.69 -3.69 -13.60
C ALA A 449 19.19 -3.82 -13.36
N HIS A 450 18.74 -4.12 -12.14
CA HIS A 450 17.32 -4.38 -11.85
C HIS A 450 16.81 -3.64 -10.61
N ARG A 451 15.48 -3.60 -10.51
CA ARG A 451 14.69 -3.26 -9.33
C ARG A 451 13.85 -4.46 -8.92
N TYR A 452 13.53 -4.55 -7.65
CA TYR A 452 12.84 -5.69 -7.08
C TYR A 452 11.70 -5.21 -6.20
N TYR A 453 10.50 -5.66 -6.51
CA TYR A 453 9.28 -5.32 -5.78
C TYR A 453 8.63 -6.60 -5.27
N LEU A 454 8.28 -6.62 -3.99
CA LEU A 454 7.31 -7.61 -3.53
C LEU A 454 5.92 -7.07 -3.80
N LEU A 455 5.04 -7.95 -4.26
CA LEU A 455 3.62 -7.65 -4.39
C LEU A 455 2.78 -8.88 -4.10
N VAL A 456 1.50 -8.67 -3.84
CA VAL A 456 0.52 -9.72 -3.59
C VAL A 456 -0.58 -9.73 -4.66
N THR A 457 -1.30 -10.83 -4.73
CA THR A 457 -2.55 -10.95 -5.47
C THR A 457 -3.63 -11.34 -4.46
N GLN A 458 -4.74 -10.62 -4.44
CA GLN A 458 -5.99 -11.14 -3.92
C GLN A 458 -6.70 -11.91 -5.04
N ALA A 459 -7.11 -13.14 -4.77
CA ALA A 459 -7.85 -13.94 -5.73
C ALA A 459 -9.17 -14.37 -5.11
N HIS A 460 -10.24 -13.63 -5.42
CA HIS A 460 -11.54 -13.76 -4.78
C HIS A 460 -12.27 -15.03 -5.24
N TYR A 461 -11.92 -16.13 -4.58
CA TYR A 461 -12.67 -17.38 -4.57
C TYR A 461 -12.64 -17.96 -3.16
N GLY A 462 -13.79 -18.43 -2.67
CA GLY A 462 -13.91 -18.90 -1.29
C GLY A 462 -13.10 -20.16 -1.01
N ILE A 463 -12.34 -20.14 0.09
CA ILE A 463 -11.65 -21.28 0.69
C ILE A 463 -12.20 -21.49 2.12
N PRO A 464 -12.69 -22.69 2.48
CA PRO A 464 -13.27 -22.93 3.80
C PRO A 464 -12.29 -22.72 4.97
N GLY A 465 -12.83 -22.30 6.12
CA GLY A 465 -12.11 -22.29 7.39
C GLY A 465 -11.20 -21.07 7.55
N GLU A 466 -9.99 -21.30 8.04
CA GLU A 466 -9.01 -20.24 8.35
C GLU A 466 -8.57 -19.44 7.11
N LEU A 467 -8.54 -20.07 5.94
CA LEU A 467 -7.95 -19.49 4.73
C LEU A 467 -8.83 -18.42 4.08
N VAL A 468 -10.15 -18.54 4.18
CA VAL A 468 -11.17 -17.61 3.67
C VAL A 468 -11.21 -17.46 2.14
N GLU A 469 -10.12 -17.03 1.49
CA GLU A 469 -10.03 -16.80 0.04
C GLU A 469 -8.63 -17.05 -0.52
N GLY A 470 -8.48 -17.03 -1.84
CA GLY A 470 -7.20 -17.20 -2.52
C GLY A 470 -6.26 -15.99 -2.45
N GLY A 471 -5.01 -16.20 -2.84
CA GLY A 471 -4.02 -15.15 -2.98
C GLY A 471 -2.60 -15.66 -3.12
N GLN A 472 -1.65 -14.79 -3.45
CA GLN A 472 -0.25 -15.16 -3.66
C GLN A 472 0.71 -13.99 -3.39
N LEU A 473 1.83 -14.26 -2.70
CA LEU A 473 2.97 -13.36 -2.60
C LEU A 473 3.97 -13.64 -3.74
N GLN A 474 4.41 -12.59 -4.42
CA GLN A 474 5.29 -12.66 -5.58
C GLN A 474 6.43 -11.64 -5.47
N LEU A 475 7.59 -11.97 -6.03
CA LEU A 475 8.69 -11.04 -6.29
C LEU A 475 8.74 -10.72 -7.78
N MET A 476 8.61 -9.43 -8.12
CA MET A 476 8.83 -8.92 -9.47
C MET A 476 10.20 -8.29 -9.59
N LYS A 477 10.99 -8.78 -10.53
CA LYS A 477 12.27 -8.21 -10.96
C LYS A 477 12.04 -7.40 -12.24
N VAL A 478 12.41 -6.13 -12.22
CA VAL A 478 12.21 -5.19 -13.32
C VAL A 478 13.56 -4.66 -13.79
N PRO A 479 13.88 -4.66 -15.10
CA PRO A 479 15.07 -3.99 -15.61
C PRO A 479 15.06 -2.52 -15.22
N SER A 480 16.15 -2.03 -14.63
CA SER A 480 16.25 -0.63 -14.20
C SER A 480 15.98 0.34 -15.34
N ALA A 481 16.28 -0.04 -16.60
CA ALA A 481 16.03 0.79 -17.77
C ALA A 481 14.54 1.10 -18.03
N LEU A 482 13.61 0.29 -17.51
CA LEU A 482 12.17 0.54 -17.59
C LEU A 482 11.68 1.52 -16.50
N VAL A 483 12.49 1.76 -15.47
CA VAL A 483 12.13 2.53 -14.26
C VAL A 483 13.28 3.45 -13.82
N LYS A 484 13.96 4.10 -14.77
CA LYS A 484 15.16 4.92 -14.53
C LYS A 484 14.92 6.41 -14.64
#